data_AF-A0A7W4PIY7-F1
#
_entry.id   AF-A0A7W4PIY7-F1
#
_cell.length_a   1.000
_cell.length_b   1.000
_cell.length_c   1.000
_cell.angle_alpha   90.00
_cell.angle_beta   90.00
_cell.angle_gamma   90.00
#
_symmetry.space_group_name_H-M   'P 1'
#
loop_
_entity.id
_entity.type
_entity.pdbx_description
1 polymer ?
#
loop_
_entity_poly.entity_id
_entity_poly.type
_entity_poly.pdbx_seq_one_letter_code
_entity_poly.pdbx_strand_id
1 'polypeptide(L)'
;MSIFRLVVFRRSSMRACRGGVVRVREVRWASAYAMNARLADRYRVGQVFLVGDAAHIHPPTGGQGLNTSVQDAYNLGWKLAAVLGGAPAALLETYEEERRPVAAGMLGLATGLLEKARQGEMRRGREVHQLDLGCRGSSLALDLAGDGRRVEAGDRMPDAVVRGAGEQERRLFDLLAGPHWTLLVGEGAPALAPRAGLSVWDVGPAGTLRGSVPGLEPGEYMLVRPDGYVGAVVPLAEKERLESYLSGVL
;
A
#
# COMPACT_ATOMS: atom_id res chain seq x y z
N MET A 1 -45.28 17.54 19.18
CA MET A 1 -44.10 16.75 18.74
C MET A 1 -43.14 17.73 18.07
N SER A 2 -42.12 18.13 18.81
CA SER A 2 -41.43 19.42 18.66
C SER A 2 -40.02 19.24 18.08
N ILE A 3 -39.71 20.05 17.07
CA ILE A 3 -38.40 20.70 16.83
C ILE A 3 -37.19 19.76 16.73
N PHE A 4 -36.90 19.31 15.50
CA PHE A 4 -35.50 19.22 15.03
C PHE A 4 -35.21 20.46 14.19
N ARG A 5 -34.52 21.41 14.83
CA ARG A 5 -34.05 22.64 14.21
C ARG A 5 -32.98 22.28 13.18
N LEU A 6 -33.36 22.27 11.90
CA LEU A 6 -32.47 22.25 10.73
C LEU A 6 -31.71 23.59 10.68
N VAL A 7 -30.80 23.82 11.62
CA VAL A 7 -29.89 24.97 11.59
C VAL A 7 -28.68 24.52 10.78
N VAL A 8 -28.48 25.20 9.66
CA VAL A 8 -27.45 25.03 8.61
C VAL A 8 -27.75 24.01 7.50
N PHE A 9 -28.97 24.03 6.96
CA PHE A 9 -29.11 24.08 5.50
C PHE A 9 -29.39 25.54 5.17
N ARG A 10 -28.35 26.38 5.01
CA ARG A 10 -28.58 27.74 4.48
C ARG A 10 -29.39 27.54 3.19
N ARG A 11 -30.39 28.40 2.96
CA ARG A 11 -31.09 28.54 1.68
C ARG A 11 -30.09 28.94 0.58
N SER A 12 -29.17 28.04 0.24
CA SER A 12 -28.54 28.02 -1.05
C SER A 12 -29.63 27.48 -1.95
N SER A 13 -30.33 28.37 -2.65
CA SER A 13 -31.10 27.97 -3.82
C SER A 13 -30.18 27.12 -4.69
N MET A 14 -30.36 25.80 -4.69
CA MET A 14 -29.71 24.92 -5.66
C MET A 14 -30.32 25.30 -7.01
N ARG A 15 -29.71 26.28 -7.67
CA ARG A 15 -29.94 26.52 -9.09
C ARG A 15 -29.38 25.29 -9.78
N ALA A 16 -30.22 24.59 -10.54
CA ALA A 16 -29.73 23.59 -11.46
C ALA A 16 -28.69 24.26 -12.38
N CYS A 17 -27.68 23.54 -12.85
CA CYS A 17 -26.70 24.06 -13.83
C CYS A 17 -27.37 24.61 -15.11
N ARG A 18 -28.68 24.40 -15.29
CA ARG A 18 -29.53 24.90 -16.39
C ARG A 18 -30.61 25.91 -15.97
N GLY A 19 -30.47 26.59 -14.83
CA GLY A 19 -31.36 27.70 -14.44
C GLY A 19 -32.72 27.35 -13.83
N GLY A 20 -33.04 26.07 -13.65
CA GLY A 20 -34.25 25.61 -12.95
C GLY A 20 -34.13 25.62 -11.42
N VAL A 21 -35.26 25.74 -10.73
CA VAL A 21 -35.35 25.61 -9.26
C VAL A 21 -35.52 24.15 -8.88
N VAL A 22 -34.60 23.61 -8.07
CA VAL A 22 -34.71 22.25 -7.53
C VAL A 22 -35.54 22.25 -6.25
N ARG A 23 -36.60 21.43 -6.20
CA ARG A 23 -37.41 21.21 -4.98
C ARG A 23 -37.05 19.89 -4.32
N VAL A 24 -36.40 19.97 -3.15
CA VAL A 24 -36.11 18.80 -2.30
C VAL A 24 -37.41 18.34 -1.62
N ARG A 25 -37.78 17.06 -1.78
CA ARG A 25 -39.00 16.48 -1.17
C ARG A 25 -38.71 15.76 0.15
N GLU A 26 -37.58 15.07 0.23
CA GLU A 26 -37.18 14.26 1.39
C GLU A 26 -35.65 14.30 1.51
N VAL A 27 -35.13 14.35 2.72
CA VAL A 27 -33.70 14.24 3.03
C VAL A 27 -33.50 13.01 3.90
N ARG A 28 -32.89 11.96 3.34
CA ARG A 28 -32.56 10.73 4.09
C ARG A 28 -31.32 10.89 4.96
N TRP A 29 -30.35 11.67 4.48
CA TRP A 29 -29.12 11.96 5.20
C TRP A 29 -28.54 13.29 4.75
N ALA A 30 -28.01 14.06 5.70
CA ALA A 30 -27.25 15.28 5.44
C ALA A 30 -26.13 15.38 6.48
N SER A 31 -24.95 15.79 6.03
CA SER A 31 -23.80 16.02 6.89
C SER A 31 -23.04 17.27 6.44
N ALA A 32 -22.45 17.95 7.41
CA ALA A 32 -21.55 19.05 7.19
C ALA A 32 -20.12 18.56 7.42
N TYR A 33 -19.24 18.80 6.46
CA TYR A 33 -17.82 18.47 6.55
C TYR A 33 -16.98 19.73 6.45
N ALA A 34 -16.02 19.88 7.36
CA ALA A 34 -15.03 20.95 7.29
C ALA A 34 -13.84 20.49 6.45
N MET A 35 -13.47 21.28 5.44
CA MET A 35 -12.33 21.01 4.57
C MET A 35 -11.02 21.29 5.32
N ASN A 36 -10.61 20.35 6.17
CA ASN A 36 -9.34 20.39 6.89
C ASN A 36 -8.34 19.44 6.22
N ALA A 37 -7.06 19.84 6.20
CA ALA A 37 -5.93 18.98 5.91
C ALA A 37 -5.02 18.98 7.15
N ARG A 38 -4.86 17.83 7.80
CA ARG A 38 -4.00 17.66 8.99
C ARG A 38 -3.32 16.30 8.95
N LEU A 39 -2.08 16.28 9.41
CA LEU A 39 -1.24 15.09 9.50
C LEU A 39 -0.69 15.01 10.92
N ALA A 40 -0.75 13.84 11.54
CA ALA A 40 -0.12 13.61 12.82
C ALA A 40 1.41 13.72 12.71
N ASP A 41 2.04 14.37 13.69
CA ASP A 41 3.49 14.52 13.73
C ASP A 41 4.18 13.16 13.87
N ARG A 42 3.57 12.26 14.65
CA ARG A 42 4.02 10.89 14.88
C ARG A 42 2.86 9.92 14.71
N TYR A 43 3.12 8.81 14.05
CA TYR A 43 2.21 7.68 13.87
C TYR A 43 2.40 6.63 14.97
N ARG A 44 3.55 6.65 15.66
CA ARG A 44 3.85 5.77 16.80
C ARG A 44 4.43 6.54 17.98
N VAL A 45 3.91 6.26 19.17
CA VAL A 45 4.51 6.66 20.45
C VAL A 45 4.52 5.45 21.38
N GLY A 46 5.69 4.83 21.56
CA GLY A 46 5.83 3.59 22.32
C GLY A 46 5.01 2.44 21.69
N GLN A 47 3.98 1.99 22.40
CA GLN A 47 3.06 0.92 21.98
C GLN A 47 1.74 1.45 21.41
N VAL A 48 1.59 2.77 21.27
CA VAL A 48 0.38 3.40 20.72
C VAL A 48 0.62 3.78 19.27
N PHE A 49 -0.34 3.44 18.41
CA PHE A 49 -0.29 3.68 16.96
C PHE A 49 -1.52 4.47 16.51
N LEU A 50 -1.33 5.37 15.54
CA LEU A 50 -2.40 6.07 14.83
C LEU A 50 -2.50 5.52 13.41
N VAL A 51 -3.71 5.25 12.94
CA VAL A 51 -3.98 4.67 11.61
C VAL A 51 -5.17 5.39 10.96
N GLY A 52 -5.10 5.63 9.65
CA GLY A 52 -6.20 6.22 8.87
C GLY A 52 -6.56 7.62 9.34
N ASP A 53 -7.87 7.91 9.45
CA ASP A 53 -8.39 9.23 9.84
C ASP A 53 -7.87 9.74 11.20
N ALA A 54 -7.40 8.85 12.09
CA ALA A 54 -6.76 9.23 13.35
C ALA A 54 -5.35 9.82 13.15
N ALA A 55 -4.67 9.44 12.06
CA ALA A 55 -3.34 9.88 11.70
C ALA A 55 -3.34 11.00 10.65
N HIS A 56 -4.36 11.07 9.80
CA HIS A 56 -4.47 12.08 8.74
C HIS A 56 -5.92 12.36 8.36
N ILE A 57 -6.26 13.63 8.18
CA ILE A 57 -7.55 14.04 7.61
C ILE A 57 -7.29 14.97 6.44
N HIS A 58 -8.14 14.91 5.42
CA HIS A 58 -7.98 15.71 4.22
C HIS A 58 -9.33 16.02 3.58
N PRO A 59 -9.41 17.01 2.69
CA PRO A 59 -10.60 17.21 1.87
C PRO A 59 -10.89 15.95 1.02
N PRO A 60 -12.16 15.60 0.77
CA PRO A 60 -12.51 14.40 -0.02
C PRO A 60 -12.19 14.55 -1.52
N THR A 61 -11.60 15.69 -1.93
CA THR A 61 -11.18 15.98 -3.29
C THR A 61 -10.10 15.00 -3.71
N GLY A 62 -10.50 13.97 -4.47
CA GLY A 62 -9.63 12.89 -4.93
C GLY A 62 -10.12 11.50 -4.53
N GLY A 63 -10.91 11.36 -3.46
CA GLY A 63 -11.49 10.08 -3.04
C GLY A 63 -10.48 9.08 -2.43
N GLN A 64 -9.40 9.57 -1.82
CA GLN A 64 -8.25 8.76 -1.41
C GLN A 64 -8.23 8.34 0.07
N GLY A 65 -9.11 8.89 0.92
CA GLY A 65 -8.99 8.74 2.38
C GLY A 65 -9.16 7.31 2.87
N LEU A 66 -10.25 6.66 2.46
CA LEU A 66 -10.46 5.24 2.79
C LEU A 66 -9.36 4.36 2.22
N ASN A 67 -8.96 4.58 0.97
CA ASN A 67 -7.91 3.81 0.30
C ASN A 67 -6.57 3.91 1.03
N THR A 68 -6.19 5.11 1.47
CA THR A 68 -4.98 5.35 2.26
C THR A 68 -5.08 4.66 3.62
N SER A 69 -6.22 4.80 4.31
CA SER A 69 -6.45 4.18 5.61
C SER A 69 -6.38 2.65 5.59
N VAL A 70 -6.94 2.02 4.55
CA VAL A 70 -6.84 0.56 4.37
C VAL A 70 -5.39 0.14 4.15
N GLN A 71 -4.65 0.87 3.33
CA GLN A 71 -3.23 0.58 3.09
C GLN A 71 -2.37 0.78 4.36
N ASP A 72 -2.69 1.77 5.19
CA ASP A 72 -2.01 1.98 6.47
C ASP A 72 -2.24 0.80 7.41
N ALA A 73 -3.48 0.34 7.52
CA ALA A 73 -3.83 -0.81 8.35
C ALA A 73 -3.17 -2.10 7.84
N TYR A 74 -3.15 -2.30 6.51
CA TYR A 74 -2.53 -3.48 5.89
C TYR A 74 -1.00 -3.50 6.12
N ASN A 75 -0.34 -2.33 6.03
CA ASN A 75 1.09 -2.19 6.31
C ASN A 75 1.43 -2.44 7.79
N LEU A 76 0.63 -1.90 8.73
CA LEU A 76 0.90 -2.06 10.16
C LEU A 76 0.56 -3.47 10.67
N GLY A 77 -0.51 -4.07 10.16
CA GLY A 77 -1.07 -5.31 10.70
C GLY A 77 -0.08 -6.48 10.72
N TRP A 78 0.62 -6.72 9.61
CA TRP A 78 1.60 -7.81 9.55
C TRP A 78 2.85 -7.52 10.39
N LYS A 79 3.29 -6.25 10.47
CA LYS A 79 4.44 -5.84 11.29
C LYS A 79 4.16 -6.04 12.77
N LEU A 80 2.95 -5.72 13.23
CA LEU A 80 2.50 -6.01 14.59
C LEU A 80 2.50 -7.51 14.87
N ALA A 81 1.93 -8.30 13.96
CA ALA A 81 1.90 -9.76 14.11
C ALA A 81 3.31 -10.36 14.17
N ALA A 82 4.23 -9.90 13.31
CA ALA A 82 5.62 -10.35 13.29
C ALA A 82 6.35 -10.02 14.61
N VAL A 83 6.22 -8.79 15.12
CA VAL A 83 6.85 -8.41 16.40
C VAL A 83 6.25 -9.17 17.58
N LEU A 84 4.94 -9.41 17.59
CA LEU A 84 4.31 -10.30 18.59
C LEU A 84 4.80 -11.75 18.47
N GLY A 85 5.23 -12.18 17.29
CA GLY A 85 5.84 -13.48 17.02
C GLY A 85 7.33 -13.57 17.36
N GLY A 86 7.98 -12.47 17.77
CA GLY A 86 9.39 -12.45 18.16
C GLY A 86 10.31 -11.63 17.24
N ALA A 87 9.79 -11.05 16.15
CA ALA A 87 10.59 -10.18 15.30
C ALA A 87 11.05 -8.91 16.06
N PRO A 88 12.18 -8.28 15.65
CA PRO A 88 12.68 -7.07 16.29
C PRO A 88 11.67 -5.90 16.28
N ALA A 89 11.54 -5.20 17.41
CA ALA A 89 10.64 -4.06 17.54
C ALA A 89 10.94 -2.88 16.59
N ALA A 90 12.17 -2.83 16.04
CA ALA A 90 12.58 -1.87 15.01
C ALA A 90 11.73 -2.01 13.73
N LEU A 91 11.20 -3.21 13.43
CA LEU A 91 10.29 -3.41 12.29
C LEU A 91 9.07 -2.48 12.36
N LEU A 92 8.57 -2.17 13.55
CA LEU A 92 7.42 -1.27 13.75
C LEU A 92 7.76 0.21 13.54
N GLU A 93 9.04 0.58 13.51
CA GLU A 93 9.48 1.96 13.18
C GLU A 93 9.25 2.26 11.70
N THR A 94 9.40 1.23 10.86
CA THR A 94 9.17 1.32 9.40
C THR A 94 7.72 1.67 9.04
N TYR A 95 6.75 1.52 9.96
CA TYR A 95 5.37 1.93 9.71
C TYR A 95 5.26 3.45 9.49
N GLU A 96 5.86 4.24 10.38
CA GLU A 96 5.85 5.70 10.26
C GLU A 96 6.70 6.16 9.08
N GLU A 97 7.88 5.55 8.92
CA GLU A 97 8.81 5.80 7.81
C GLU A 97 8.14 5.65 6.45
N GLU A 98 7.35 4.59 6.26
CA GLU A 98 6.70 4.29 4.99
C GLU A 98 5.39 5.08 4.79
N ARG A 99 4.55 5.18 5.82
CA ARG A 99 3.15 5.62 5.65
C ARG A 99 2.95 7.11 5.83
N ARG A 100 3.76 7.78 6.66
CA ARG A 100 3.63 9.22 6.88
C ARG A 100 3.97 10.04 5.62
N PRO A 101 5.03 9.74 4.85
CA PRO A 101 5.30 10.44 3.58
C PRO A 101 4.19 10.23 2.54
N VAL A 102 3.60 9.03 2.48
CA VAL A 102 2.48 8.73 1.58
C VAL A 102 1.25 9.59 1.93
N ALA A 103 0.89 9.67 3.20
CA ALA A 103 -0.22 10.51 3.65
C ALA A 103 0.06 12.00 3.39
N ALA A 104 1.29 12.48 3.64
CA ALA A 104 1.68 13.85 3.33
C ALA A 104 1.53 14.20 1.84
N GLY A 105 1.98 13.32 0.95
CA GLY A 105 1.82 13.49 -0.50
C GLY A 105 0.35 13.49 -0.94
N MET A 106 -0.46 12.60 -0.37
CA MET A 106 -1.91 12.55 -0.61
C MET A 106 -2.61 13.83 -0.13
N LEU A 107 -2.25 14.38 1.03
CA LEU A 107 -2.77 15.66 1.53
C LEU A 107 -2.44 16.82 0.59
N GLY A 108 -1.20 16.87 0.10
CA GLY A 108 -0.78 17.87 -0.89
C GLY A 108 -1.60 17.80 -2.17
N LEU A 109 -1.79 16.60 -2.71
CA LEU A 109 -2.62 16.36 -3.89
C LEU A 109 -4.08 16.76 -3.67
N ALA A 110 -4.68 16.34 -2.55
CA ALA A 110 -6.07 16.63 -2.22
C ALA A 110 -6.31 18.15 -2.07
N THR A 111 -5.36 18.86 -1.47
CA THR A 111 -5.42 20.32 -1.29
C THR A 111 -5.29 21.05 -2.63
N GLY A 112 -4.33 20.66 -3.49
CA GLY A 112 -4.19 21.25 -4.82
C GLY A 112 -5.40 20.98 -5.72
N LEU A 113 -6.02 19.81 -5.62
CA LEU A 113 -7.29 19.52 -6.30
C LEU A 113 -8.42 20.41 -5.78
N LEU A 114 -8.51 20.65 -4.47
CA LEU A 114 -9.52 21.56 -3.91
C LEU A 114 -9.37 22.99 -4.46
N GLU A 115 -8.14 23.48 -4.62
CA GLU A 115 -7.87 24.80 -5.21
C GLU A 115 -8.33 24.87 -6.67
N LYS A 116 -7.98 23.87 -7.49
CA LYS A 116 -8.46 23.76 -8.88
C LYS A 116 -9.98 23.64 -8.98
N ALA A 117 -10.63 22.95 -8.04
CA ALA A 117 -12.08 22.87 -7.94
C ALA A 117 -12.74 24.23 -7.75
N ARG A 118 -12.15 25.08 -6.91
CA ARG A 118 -12.65 26.45 -6.68
C ARG A 118 -12.53 27.32 -7.95
N GLN A 119 -11.60 26.98 -8.84
CA GLN A 119 -11.39 27.65 -10.12
C GLN A 119 -12.22 27.04 -11.27
N GLY A 120 -12.95 25.94 -11.03
CA GLY A 120 -13.75 25.25 -12.04
C GLY A 120 -12.99 24.24 -12.90
N GLU A 121 -11.73 23.95 -12.57
CA GLU A 121 -10.82 23.15 -13.40
C GLU A 121 -10.49 21.78 -12.77
N MET A 122 -11.52 21.02 -12.38
CA MET A 122 -11.30 19.72 -11.75
C MET A 122 -11.09 18.59 -12.74
N ARG A 123 -9.91 17.96 -12.65
CA ARG A 123 -9.59 16.70 -13.32
C ARG A 123 -8.89 15.77 -12.33
N ARG A 124 -9.34 14.53 -12.27
CA ARG A 124 -8.71 13.46 -11.49
C ARG A 124 -7.80 12.68 -12.43
N GLY A 125 -6.48 12.76 -12.23
CA GLY A 125 -5.51 11.99 -13.01
C GLY A 125 -5.15 10.66 -12.35
N ARG A 126 -4.14 9.98 -12.91
CA ARG A 126 -3.67 8.68 -12.43
C ARG A 126 -3.14 8.74 -10.99
N GLU A 127 -2.63 9.90 -10.58
CA GLU A 127 -2.09 10.18 -9.26
C GLU A 127 -3.09 9.95 -8.11
N VAL A 128 -4.40 10.04 -8.37
CA VAL A 128 -5.42 9.73 -7.34
C VAL A 128 -5.70 8.24 -7.17
N HIS A 129 -5.23 7.38 -8.09
CA HIS A 129 -5.49 5.94 -8.04
C HIS A 129 -4.63 5.21 -7.02
N GLN A 130 -3.53 5.84 -6.55
CA GLN A 130 -2.63 5.29 -5.53
C GLN A 130 -1.99 3.94 -5.89
N LEU A 131 -1.94 3.59 -7.18
CA LEU A 131 -1.35 2.32 -7.64
C LEU A 131 0.18 2.37 -7.65
N ASP A 132 0.76 3.55 -7.87
CA ASP A 132 2.21 3.78 -7.99
C ASP A 132 2.90 4.14 -6.66
N LEU A 133 2.24 3.92 -5.52
CA LEU A 133 2.84 4.22 -4.21
C LEU A 133 3.85 3.14 -3.83
N GLY A 134 5.14 3.47 -3.94
CA GLY A 134 6.26 2.69 -3.45
C GLY A 134 6.77 3.13 -2.08
N CYS A 135 7.63 2.30 -1.50
CA CYS A 135 8.33 2.45 -0.23
C CYS A 135 9.85 2.33 -0.43
N ARG A 136 10.38 2.73 -1.59
CA ARG A 136 11.82 2.58 -1.93
C ARG A 136 12.77 3.25 -0.94
N GLY A 137 12.32 4.32 -0.28
CA GLY A 137 13.10 5.01 0.77
C GLY A 137 13.02 4.38 2.15
N SER A 138 12.34 3.24 2.30
CA SER A 138 12.21 2.53 3.58
C SER A 138 13.50 1.80 3.93
N SER A 139 13.86 1.81 5.21
CA SER A 139 14.89 0.95 5.80
C SER A 139 14.62 -0.56 5.62
N LEU A 140 13.39 -0.94 5.26
CA LEU A 140 12.99 -2.30 4.95
C LEU A 140 13.19 -2.69 3.48
N ALA A 141 13.58 -1.77 2.59
CA ALA A 141 13.84 -2.05 1.18
C ALA A 141 15.33 -2.41 0.97
N LEU A 142 15.62 -3.67 0.66
CA LEU A 142 16.96 -4.16 0.34
C LEU A 142 17.10 -4.43 -1.17
N ASP A 143 17.58 -3.44 -1.92
CA ASP A 143 17.90 -3.64 -3.34
C ASP A 143 19.41 -3.80 -3.54
N LEU A 144 19.83 -4.97 -4.03
CA LEU A 144 21.22 -5.29 -4.38
C LEU A 144 21.35 -5.67 -5.87
N ALA A 145 20.25 -5.61 -6.63
CA ALA A 145 20.21 -6.03 -8.04
C ALA A 145 20.35 -4.84 -9.03
N GLY A 146 20.53 -3.63 -8.51
CA GLY A 146 20.80 -2.39 -9.26
C GLY A 146 19.54 -1.59 -9.63
N ASP A 147 19.73 -0.31 -9.93
CA ASP A 147 18.65 0.65 -10.21
C ASP A 147 18.11 0.55 -11.64
N GLY A 148 16.89 1.08 -11.86
CA GLY A 148 16.31 1.25 -13.20
C GLY A 148 15.59 0.01 -13.73
N ARG A 149 15.20 -0.88 -12.82
CA ARG A 149 14.55 -2.15 -13.14
C ARG A 149 13.04 -1.98 -13.26
N ARG A 150 12.37 -2.99 -13.80
CA ARG A 150 10.90 -2.99 -13.91
C ARG A 150 10.22 -2.99 -12.53
N VAL A 151 10.81 -3.67 -11.56
CA VAL A 151 10.36 -3.75 -10.17
C VAL A 151 11.61 -3.73 -9.29
N GLU A 152 11.61 -2.84 -8.30
CA GLU A 152 12.71 -2.64 -7.34
C GLU A 152 12.22 -2.93 -5.91
N ALA A 153 13.14 -3.11 -4.96
CA ALA A 153 12.77 -3.22 -3.55
C ALA A 153 12.06 -1.92 -3.09
N GLY A 154 10.98 -2.10 -2.34
CA GLY A 154 10.05 -1.04 -1.97
C GLY A 154 8.92 -0.81 -2.98
N ASP A 155 8.96 -1.37 -4.20
CA ASP A 155 7.81 -1.30 -5.10
C ASP A 155 6.71 -2.28 -4.70
N ARG A 156 5.48 -2.02 -5.16
CA ARG A 156 4.44 -3.05 -5.12
C ARG A 156 4.73 -4.09 -6.17
N MET A 157 4.61 -5.35 -5.78
CA MET A 157 4.69 -6.44 -6.74
C MET A 157 3.51 -6.33 -7.71
N PRO A 158 3.72 -6.23 -9.03
CA PRO A 158 2.64 -6.26 -10.00
C PRO A 158 2.14 -7.69 -10.18
N ASP A 159 0.86 -7.84 -10.49
CA ASP A 159 0.29 -9.16 -10.76
C ASP A 159 0.80 -9.72 -12.10
N ALA A 160 0.87 -11.04 -12.17
CA ALA A 160 1.31 -11.78 -13.34
C ALA A 160 0.61 -13.13 -13.40
N VAL A 161 0.48 -13.66 -14.61
CA VAL A 161 -0.01 -15.03 -14.81
C VAL A 161 1.19 -15.98 -14.75
N VAL A 162 1.14 -16.93 -13.84
CA VAL A 162 2.14 -17.98 -13.65
C VAL A 162 1.48 -19.35 -13.71
N ARG A 163 2.26 -20.41 -13.93
CA ARG A 163 1.77 -21.79 -13.96
C ARG A 163 2.40 -22.61 -12.86
N GLY A 164 1.60 -23.37 -12.12
CA GLY A 164 2.13 -24.32 -11.14
C GLY A 164 2.68 -25.60 -11.80
N ALA A 165 3.28 -26.47 -10.99
CA ALA A 165 3.84 -27.75 -11.44
C ALA A 165 2.84 -28.68 -12.18
N GLY A 166 1.53 -28.55 -11.92
CA GLY A 166 0.47 -29.28 -12.62
C GLY A 166 -0.08 -28.57 -13.87
N GLU A 167 0.64 -27.58 -14.41
CA GLU A 167 0.24 -26.72 -15.54
C GLU A 167 -1.02 -25.88 -15.30
N GLN A 168 -1.57 -25.84 -14.07
CA GLN A 168 -2.66 -24.94 -13.75
C GLN A 168 -2.21 -23.47 -13.77
N GLU A 169 -2.99 -22.63 -14.45
CA GLU A 169 -2.80 -21.18 -14.45
C GLU A 169 -3.20 -20.58 -13.09
N ARG A 170 -2.38 -19.65 -12.58
CA ARG A 170 -2.60 -18.93 -11.32
C ARG A 170 -2.18 -17.47 -11.46
N ARG A 171 -2.79 -16.59 -10.65
CA ARG A 171 -2.30 -15.23 -10.51
C ARG A 171 -1.20 -15.19 -9.45
N LEU A 172 -0.19 -14.36 -9.67
CA LEU A 172 0.85 -14.13 -8.67
C LEU A 172 0.21 -13.61 -7.37
N PHE A 173 -0.80 -12.77 -7.45
CA PHE A 173 -1.54 -12.27 -6.29
C PHE A 173 -2.17 -13.38 -5.44
N ASP A 174 -2.57 -14.51 -6.03
CA ASP A 174 -3.10 -15.65 -5.26
C ASP A 174 -2.01 -16.32 -4.41
N LEU A 175 -0.75 -16.25 -4.86
CA LEU A 175 0.40 -16.80 -4.13
C LEU A 175 0.87 -15.86 -3.00
N LEU A 176 0.73 -14.55 -3.23
CA LEU A 176 1.06 -13.50 -2.27
C LEU A 176 -0.03 -13.31 -1.21
N ALA A 177 -1.24 -13.80 -1.46
CA ALA A 177 -2.36 -13.66 -0.55
C ALA A 177 -2.13 -14.43 0.76
N GLY A 178 -1.86 -13.71 1.85
CA GLY A 178 -1.71 -14.29 3.18
C GLY A 178 -0.82 -13.46 4.08
N PRO A 179 -0.63 -13.88 5.34
CA PRO A 179 0.24 -13.20 6.29
C PRO A 179 1.72 -13.59 6.15
N HIS A 180 2.06 -14.46 5.18
CA HIS A 180 3.41 -14.96 4.98
C HIS A 180 4.24 -14.06 4.06
N TRP A 181 5.55 -14.10 4.28
CA TRP A 181 6.51 -13.64 3.28
C TRP A 181 6.56 -14.64 2.12
N THR A 182 6.79 -14.14 0.91
CA THR A 182 6.93 -14.98 -0.28
C THR A 182 8.30 -14.77 -0.92
N LEU A 183 9.12 -15.81 -0.96
CA LEU A 183 10.39 -15.83 -1.66
C LEU A 183 10.22 -16.46 -3.03
N LEU A 184 10.59 -15.72 -4.06
CA LEU A 184 10.67 -16.16 -5.44
C LEU A 184 12.15 -16.37 -5.78
N VAL A 185 12.50 -17.59 -6.16
CA VAL A 185 13.88 -17.98 -6.47
C VAL A 185 14.02 -18.06 -7.99
N GLY A 186 14.83 -17.20 -8.59
CA GLY A 186 15.08 -17.18 -10.02
C GLY A 186 15.83 -18.43 -10.48
N GLU A 187 15.71 -18.75 -11.76
CA GLU A 187 16.33 -19.94 -12.36
C GLU A 187 17.84 -19.99 -12.08
N GLY A 188 18.34 -21.14 -11.62
CA GLY A 188 19.75 -21.33 -11.30
C GLY A 188 20.18 -20.90 -9.89
N ALA A 189 19.34 -20.16 -9.15
CA ALA A 189 19.58 -19.91 -7.74
C ALA A 189 19.14 -21.14 -6.89
N PRO A 190 19.92 -21.57 -5.89
CA PRO A 190 19.55 -22.67 -5.00
C PRO A 190 18.44 -22.24 -4.04
N ALA A 191 17.52 -23.15 -3.76
CA ALA A 191 16.48 -22.95 -2.76
C ALA A 191 17.06 -22.60 -1.38
N LEU A 192 16.33 -21.79 -0.62
CA LEU A 192 16.62 -21.52 0.79
C LEU A 192 15.96 -22.57 1.69
N ALA A 193 16.50 -22.73 2.90
CA ALA A 193 15.92 -23.63 3.89
C ALA A 193 14.49 -23.18 4.26
N PRO A 194 13.53 -24.10 4.44
CA PRO A 194 12.18 -23.76 4.88
C PRO A 194 12.18 -23.05 6.24
N ARG A 195 11.30 -22.05 6.38
CA ARG A 195 11.09 -21.27 7.62
C ARG A 195 9.60 -21.06 7.87
N ALA A 196 9.22 -20.96 9.14
CA ALA A 196 7.86 -20.57 9.48
C ALA A 196 7.56 -19.17 8.94
N GLY A 197 6.38 -18.97 8.35
CA GLY A 197 5.98 -17.68 7.78
C GLY A 197 6.65 -17.31 6.44
N LEU A 198 7.43 -18.21 5.82
CA LEU A 198 8.05 -18.02 4.51
C LEU A 198 7.57 -19.09 3.51
N SER A 199 6.90 -18.64 2.45
CA SER A 199 6.55 -19.47 1.30
C SER A 199 7.64 -19.32 0.23
N VAL A 200 8.23 -20.43 -0.22
CA VAL A 200 9.32 -20.41 -1.21
C VAL A 200 8.82 -21.01 -2.53
N TRP A 201 9.13 -20.34 -3.64
CA TRP A 201 8.77 -20.79 -4.98
C TRP A 201 9.96 -20.67 -5.94
N ASP A 202 10.38 -21.80 -6.49
CA ASP A 202 11.38 -21.83 -7.57
C ASP A 202 10.71 -21.47 -8.90
N VAL A 203 11.21 -20.42 -9.56
CA VAL A 203 10.71 -19.87 -10.81
C VAL A 203 11.62 -20.28 -11.96
N GLY A 204 11.08 -21.05 -12.90
CA GLY A 204 11.81 -21.49 -14.09
C GLY A 204 11.19 -22.71 -14.74
N PRO A 205 11.71 -23.18 -15.90
CA PRO A 205 11.15 -24.32 -16.62
C PRO A 205 11.08 -25.62 -15.78
N ALA A 206 12.08 -25.83 -14.91
CA ALA A 206 12.14 -26.98 -14.00
C ALA A 206 11.65 -26.64 -12.58
N GLY A 207 11.20 -25.41 -12.32
CA GLY A 207 10.78 -24.93 -11.01
C GLY A 207 9.34 -25.33 -10.64
N THR A 208 8.97 -24.99 -9.41
CA THR A 208 7.58 -25.14 -8.91
C THR A 208 6.59 -24.18 -9.56
N LEU A 209 7.10 -23.04 -10.07
CA LEU A 209 6.38 -22.05 -10.85
C LEU A 209 7.05 -21.86 -12.21
N ARG A 210 6.25 -21.84 -13.26
CA ARG A 210 6.65 -21.58 -14.64
C ARG A 210 6.04 -20.26 -15.12
N GLY A 211 6.76 -19.57 -16.00
CA GLY A 211 6.37 -18.25 -16.52
C GLY A 211 7.36 -17.17 -16.11
N SER A 212 7.06 -15.93 -16.50
CA SER A 212 7.88 -14.77 -16.15
C SER A 212 7.28 -14.06 -14.95
N VAL A 213 8.10 -13.85 -13.92
CA VAL A 213 7.74 -13.02 -12.78
C VAL A 213 8.36 -11.64 -12.96
N PRO A 214 7.56 -10.56 -12.93
CA PRO A 214 8.04 -9.20 -13.08
C PRO A 214 9.27 -8.80 -12.25
N GLY A 215 10.37 -8.47 -12.91
CA GLY A 215 11.57 -7.93 -12.27
C GLY A 215 12.50 -8.97 -11.64
N LEU A 216 12.12 -10.26 -11.66
CA LEU A 216 12.97 -11.37 -11.24
C LEU A 216 13.77 -11.90 -12.43
N GLU A 217 15.09 -11.88 -12.34
CA GLU A 217 15.99 -12.44 -13.35
C GLU A 217 16.59 -13.79 -12.89
N PRO A 218 17.15 -14.60 -13.81
CA PRO A 218 17.88 -15.81 -13.45
C PRO A 218 19.04 -15.52 -12.50
N GLY A 219 19.26 -16.40 -11.52
CA GLY A 219 20.31 -16.23 -10.52
C GLY A 219 20.03 -15.14 -9.48
N GLU A 220 18.79 -14.70 -9.32
CA GLU A 220 18.38 -13.74 -8.28
C GLU A 220 17.34 -14.33 -7.32
N TYR A 221 17.20 -13.67 -6.18
CA TYR A 221 16.14 -13.87 -5.21
C TYR A 221 15.28 -12.61 -5.13
N MET A 222 13.96 -12.77 -5.15
CA MET A 222 13.02 -11.69 -4.88
C MET A 222 12.13 -12.05 -3.71
N LEU A 223 12.15 -11.23 -2.67
CA LEU A 223 11.37 -11.42 -1.47
C LEU A 223 10.22 -10.41 -1.43
N VAL A 224 9.00 -10.91 -1.34
CA VAL A 224 7.77 -10.12 -1.25
C VAL A 224 7.21 -10.20 0.16
N ARG A 225 6.89 -9.04 0.73
CA ARG A 225 6.29 -8.85 2.05
C ARG A 225 4.83 -9.31 2.08
N PRO A 226 4.26 -9.58 3.27
CA PRO A 226 2.84 -9.90 3.42
C PRO A 226 1.90 -8.79 2.89
N ASP A 227 2.36 -7.54 2.87
CA ASP A 227 1.59 -6.42 2.31
C ASP A 227 1.73 -6.24 0.78
N GLY A 228 2.40 -7.18 0.10
CA GLY A 228 2.54 -7.20 -1.36
C GLY A 228 3.65 -6.30 -1.91
N TYR A 229 4.42 -5.66 -1.04
CA TYR A 229 5.60 -4.89 -1.42
C TYR A 229 6.83 -5.78 -1.56
N VAL A 230 7.69 -5.52 -2.53
CA VAL A 230 8.99 -6.17 -2.61
C VAL A 230 9.85 -5.67 -1.45
N GLY A 231 10.28 -6.57 -0.57
CA GLY A 231 11.18 -6.26 0.54
C GLY A 231 12.64 -6.35 0.12
N ALA A 232 12.98 -7.30 -0.76
CA ALA A 232 14.36 -7.44 -1.22
C ALA A 232 14.45 -7.98 -2.66
N VAL A 233 15.47 -7.53 -3.40
CA VAL A 233 15.94 -8.13 -4.65
C VAL A 233 17.45 -8.32 -4.54
N VAL A 234 17.90 -9.58 -4.58
CA VAL A 234 19.27 -9.94 -4.20
C VAL A 234 19.87 -10.93 -5.21
N PRO A 235 21.02 -10.62 -5.83
CA PRO A 235 21.74 -11.58 -6.67
C PRO A 235 22.24 -12.78 -5.88
N LEU A 236 22.40 -13.94 -6.53
CA LEU A 236 22.90 -15.16 -5.92
C LEU A 236 24.24 -14.96 -5.19
N ALA A 237 25.12 -14.13 -5.75
CA ALA A 237 26.41 -13.82 -5.15
C ALA A 237 26.30 -13.17 -3.75
N GLU A 238 25.15 -12.54 -3.44
CA GLU A 238 24.88 -11.87 -2.17
C GLU A 238 23.84 -12.60 -1.31
N LYS A 239 23.63 -13.91 -1.54
CA LYS A 239 22.68 -14.74 -0.78
C LYS A 239 22.77 -14.56 0.74
N GLU A 240 23.98 -14.41 1.30
CA GLU A 240 24.17 -14.24 2.74
C GLU A 240 23.51 -12.96 3.29
N ARG A 241 23.42 -11.90 2.48
CA ARG A 241 22.71 -10.65 2.84
C ARG A 241 21.21 -10.89 2.96
N LEU A 242 20.64 -11.71 2.08
CA LEU A 242 19.24 -12.10 2.17
C LEU A 242 18.97 -12.94 3.42
N GLU A 243 19.87 -13.84 3.80
CA GLU A 243 19.74 -14.64 5.02
C GLU A 243 19.77 -13.77 6.28
N SER A 244 20.68 -12.78 6.31
CA SER A 244 20.73 -11.78 7.39
C SER A 244 19.47 -10.92 7.43
N TYR A 245 18.93 -10.53 6.27
CA TYR A 245 17.69 -9.75 6.17
C TYR A 245 16.50 -10.55 6.71
N LEU A 246 16.34 -11.81 6.30
CA LEU A 246 15.25 -12.68 6.74
C LEU A 246 15.27 -12.89 8.27
N SER A 247 16.45 -13.01 8.87
CA SER A 247 16.62 -13.12 10.33
C SER A 247 16.20 -11.85 11.10
N GLY A 248 16.09 -10.71 10.41
CA GLY A 248 15.62 -9.45 10.98
C GLY A 248 14.12 -9.22 10.87
N VAL A 249 13.39 -10.08 10.14
CA VAL A 249 11.96 -9.86 9.81
C VAL A 249 11.04 -11.07 10.03
N LEU A 250 11.61 -12.27 10.20
CA LEU A 250 10.93 -13.53 10.55
C LEU A 250 11.37 -13.98 11.94
#